data_AF-A0A1A7WKQ1-F1
#
_entry.id   AF-A0A1A7WKQ1-F1
#
_cell.length_a   1.000
_cell.length_b   1.000
_cell.length_c   1.000
_cell.angle_alpha   90.00
_cell.angle_beta   90.00
_cell.angle_gamma   90.00
#
_symmetry.space_group_name_H-M   'P 1'
#
loop_
_entity.id
_entity.type
_entity.pdbx_description
1 polymer ?
#
loop_
_entity_poly.entity_id
_entity_poly.type
_entity_poly.pdbx_seq_one_letter_code
_entity_poly.pdbx_strand_id
1 'polypeptide(L)'
;VKTVGYRSLDKLLPTDNKTLETNSIVVSTTTEIKQTDIKIKIQFDLLKPRRRNVEQHCVFWINGTWSTEGCEWGGPSNEGLCTCTHLSAFSILISSHPIKVPALDEITTIGLGISVVSLVICLVIELIVWSDVVKTNTLYLRHTAHVNIALCLLVANACFLASSNPQGLSEIWCKTSVVLKHFCYLDMFFWMLCLSITLLHQAVFLFHKVSKRNYLRFSLVLGYGFPFIIVFVTFLSYNAGADGQ
;
A
#
# COMPACT_ATOMS: atom_id res chain seq x y z
N VAL A 1 3.14 39.25 21.58
CA VAL A 1 2.40 38.00 21.32
C VAL A 1 2.89 36.96 22.31
N LYS A 2 2.01 36.38 23.12
CA LYS A 2 2.31 35.29 24.05
C LYS A 2 1.79 34.00 23.44
N THR A 3 2.62 32.96 23.39
CA THR A 3 2.27 31.64 22.85
C THR A 3 2.41 30.58 23.92
N VAL A 4 1.43 29.68 24.02
CA VAL A 4 1.44 28.54 24.95
C VAL A 4 1.09 27.29 24.19
N GLY A 5 1.94 26.27 24.27
CA GLY A 5 1.72 24.96 23.66
C GLY A 5 1.24 23.93 24.68
N TYR A 6 0.16 23.22 24.37
CA TYR A 6 -0.37 22.13 25.16
C TYR A 6 -0.18 20.80 24.43
N ARG A 7 0.56 19.87 25.06
CA ARG A 7 0.90 18.56 24.46
C ARG A 7 -0.20 17.51 24.58
N SER A 8 -1.14 17.67 25.51
CA SER A 8 -2.16 16.64 25.81
C SER A 8 -3.59 17.16 25.69
N LEU A 9 -3.76 18.38 25.19
CA LEU A 9 -5.08 18.99 25.02
C LEU A 9 -5.82 18.40 23.82
N ASP A 10 -5.10 17.85 22.85
CA ASP A 10 -5.61 17.05 21.73
C ASP A 10 -6.46 15.86 22.22
N LYS A 11 -6.09 15.22 23.33
CA LYS A 11 -6.82 14.08 23.89
C LYS A 11 -8.12 14.44 24.59
N LEU A 12 -8.29 15.70 25.00
CA LEU A 12 -9.50 16.20 25.66
C LEU A 12 -10.52 16.80 24.68
N LEU A 13 -10.07 17.20 23.49
CA LEU A 13 -10.94 17.84 22.50
C LEU A 13 -11.50 16.78 21.55
N PRO A 14 -12.83 16.64 21.45
CA PRO A 14 -13.44 15.65 20.57
C PRO A 14 -13.09 15.97 19.12
N THR A 15 -12.59 14.97 18.39
CA THR A 15 -12.45 15.03 16.93
C THR A 15 -13.77 14.57 16.34
N ASP A 16 -14.64 15.53 16.01
CA ASP A 16 -16.03 15.28 15.57
C ASP A 16 -16.10 14.46 14.27
N ASN A 17 -15.04 14.52 13.45
CA ASN A 17 -14.91 13.78 12.20
C ASN A 17 -13.92 12.61 12.33
N LYS A 18 -14.42 11.38 12.24
CA LYS A 18 -13.63 10.12 12.21
C LYS A 18 -12.58 10.05 11.09
N THR A 19 -12.59 10.98 10.15
CA THR A 19 -11.69 11.05 8.99
C THR A 19 -10.46 11.93 9.23
N LEU A 20 -10.38 12.62 10.37
CA LEU A 20 -9.30 13.55 10.68
C LEU A 20 -8.62 13.12 11.99
N GLU A 21 -7.30 13.10 12.00
CA GLU A 21 -6.49 12.82 13.18
C GLU A 21 -5.63 14.04 13.55
N THR A 22 -5.38 14.28 14.83
CA THR A 22 -4.47 15.35 15.27
C THR A 22 -3.01 14.95 15.07
N ASN A 23 -2.23 15.78 14.36
CA ASN A 23 -0.82 15.51 14.08
C ASN A 23 0.15 16.58 14.62
N SER A 24 -0.33 17.45 15.52
CA SER A 24 0.51 18.43 16.22
C SER A 24 0.00 18.68 17.63
N ILE A 25 0.83 19.34 18.44
CA ILE A 25 0.39 19.93 19.71
C ILE A 25 -0.59 21.09 19.45
N VAL A 26 -1.46 21.37 20.43
CA VAL A 26 -2.38 22.52 20.37
C VAL A 26 -1.65 23.77 20.85
N VAL A 27 -1.59 24.82 20.05
CA VAL A 27 -0.90 26.08 20.37
C VAL A 27 -1.91 27.22 20.48
N SER A 28 -1.98 27.86 21.64
CA SER A 28 -2.79 29.05 21.84
C SER A 28 -1.93 30.31 21.76
N THR A 29 -2.37 31.28 20.95
CA THR A 29 -1.67 32.53 20.75
C THR A 29 -2.55 33.71 21.18
N THR A 30 -2.04 34.56 22.06
CA THR A 30 -2.71 35.80 22.48
C THR A 30 -1.82 37.01 22.24
N THR A 31 -2.43 38.15 21.94
CA THR A 31 -1.72 39.41 21.75
C THR A 31 -2.42 40.50 22.55
N GLU A 32 -1.63 41.40 23.14
CA GLU A 32 -2.14 42.51 23.94
C GLU A 32 -2.54 43.71 23.06
N ILE A 33 -2.27 43.67 21.75
CA ILE A 33 -2.49 44.77 20.80
C ILE A 33 -3.70 44.46 19.91
N LYS A 34 -4.72 45.33 19.94
CA LYS A 34 -5.89 45.29 19.04
C LYS A 34 -5.50 45.75 17.63
N GLN A 35 -4.81 44.90 16.87
CA GLN A 35 -4.66 45.08 15.42
C GLN A 35 -5.79 44.38 14.68
N THR A 36 -6.34 45.04 13.66
CA THR A 36 -7.48 44.55 12.87
C THR A 36 -7.08 43.62 11.73
N ASP A 37 -5.81 43.64 11.31
CA ASP A 37 -5.25 42.75 10.28
C ASP A 37 -4.04 41.99 10.84
N ILE A 38 -4.28 40.82 11.44
CA ILE A 38 -3.24 40.03 12.10
C ILE A 38 -3.01 38.76 11.28
N LYS A 39 -1.87 38.66 10.59
CA LYS A 39 -1.42 37.42 9.94
C LYS A 39 -0.34 36.75 10.78
N ILE A 40 -0.66 35.60 11.37
CA ILE A 40 0.27 34.83 12.19
C ILE A 40 0.70 33.61 11.40
N LYS A 41 2.02 33.42 11.33
CA LYS A 41 2.64 32.20 10.80
C LYS A 41 3.11 31.35 11.97
N ILE A 42 2.58 30.15 12.09
CA ILE A 42 2.95 29.20 13.13
C ILE A 42 3.62 28.01 12.44
N GLN A 43 4.83 27.69 12.88
CA GLN A 43 5.51 26.47 12.50
C GLN A 43 5.25 25.42 13.58
N PHE A 44 4.57 24.35 13.23
CA PHE A 44 4.30 23.22 14.11
C PHE A 44 5.32 22.10 13.88
N ASP A 45 5.78 21.52 14.98
CA ASP A 45 6.48 20.24 14.94
C ASP A 45 5.45 19.11 14.85
N LEU A 46 5.52 18.34 13.75
CA LEU A 46 4.61 17.24 13.48
C LEU A 46 4.95 16.05 14.39
N LEU A 47 3.92 15.46 15.01
CA LEU A 47 4.09 14.26 15.84
C LEU A 47 4.40 13.01 15.01
N LYS A 48 3.81 12.93 13.82
CA LYS A 48 4.03 11.88 12.82
C LYS A 48 4.39 12.51 11.47
N PRO A 49 5.34 11.94 10.72
CA PRO A 49 5.66 12.44 9.38
C PRO A 49 4.44 12.32 8.45
N ARG A 50 4.25 13.29 7.56
CA ARG A 50 3.12 13.29 6.63
C ARG A 50 3.25 12.12 5.64
N ARG A 51 2.18 11.34 5.51
CA ARG A 51 2.09 10.28 4.49
C ARG A 51 1.91 10.90 3.10
N ARG A 52 2.38 10.22 2.05
CA ARG A 52 2.20 10.67 0.67
C ARG A 52 0.71 10.74 0.32
N ASN A 53 0.34 11.74 -0.49
CA ASN A 53 -1.03 11.99 -0.94
C ASN A 53 -2.03 12.23 0.19
N VAL A 54 -1.58 12.75 1.34
CA VAL A 54 -2.46 13.15 2.43
C VAL A 54 -2.42 14.67 2.59
N GLU A 55 -3.61 15.26 2.69
CA GLU A 55 -3.83 16.67 2.97
C GLU A 55 -3.81 16.92 4.49
N GLN A 56 -3.30 18.08 4.86
CA GLN A 56 -3.29 18.58 6.23
C GLN A 56 -4.14 19.85 6.30
N HIS A 57 -4.86 19.99 7.40
CA HIS A 57 -5.70 21.16 7.64
C HIS A 57 -5.23 21.85 8.91
N CYS A 58 -4.95 23.15 8.79
CA CYS A 58 -4.77 24.03 9.94
C CYS A 58 -6.14 24.37 10.49
N VAL A 59 -6.41 23.99 11.73
CA VAL A 59 -7.68 24.25 12.39
C VAL A 59 -7.51 25.03 13.68
N PHE A 60 -8.58 25.70 14.07
CA PHE A 60 -8.71 26.32 15.37
C PHE A 60 -9.97 25.86 16.07
N TRP A 61 -9.97 25.96 17.40
CA TRP A 61 -11.11 25.59 18.21
C TRP A 61 -12.03 26.79 18.44
N ILE A 62 -13.31 26.66 18.08
CA ILE A 62 -14.34 27.68 18.32
C ILE A 62 -15.67 27.01 18.69
N ASN A 63 -16.32 27.50 19.75
CA ASN A 63 -17.68 27.07 20.15
C ASN A 63 -17.92 25.55 20.20
N GLY A 64 -16.91 24.76 20.58
CA GLY A 64 -17.04 23.31 20.71
C GLY A 64 -16.75 22.51 19.44
N THR A 65 -16.30 23.16 18.34
CA THR A 65 -15.96 22.50 17.08
C THR A 65 -14.62 22.99 16.52
N TRP A 66 -14.01 22.14 15.68
CA TRP A 66 -12.82 22.49 14.90
C TRP A 66 -13.25 23.21 13.61
N SER A 67 -12.64 24.37 13.34
CA SER A 67 -12.88 25.14 12.11
C SER A 67 -11.57 25.43 11.37
N THR A 68 -11.61 25.46 10.04
CA THR A 68 -10.49 25.86 9.15
C THR A 68 -10.59 27.31 8.70
N GLU A 69 -11.64 28.03 9.10
CA GLU A 69 -11.93 29.37 8.60
C GLU A 69 -10.82 30.39 8.90
N GLY A 70 -10.29 31.05 7.87
CA GLY A 70 -9.23 32.05 8.03
C GLY A 70 -7.85 31.47 8.39
N CYS A 71 -7.65 30.15 8.25
CA CYS A 71 -6.36 29.47 8.37
C CYS A 71 -6.01 28.71 7.09
N GLU A 72 -4.81 28.91 6.59
CA GLU A 72 -4.29 28.24 5.39
C GLU A 72 -3.03 27.43 5.73
N TRP A 73 -2.97 26.21 5.21
CA TRP A 73 -1.78 25.35 5.30
C TRP A 73 -0.73 25.79 4.28
N GLY A 74 0.54 25.83 4.71
CA GLY A 74 1.69 26.25 3.93
C GLY A 74 2.09 25.30 2.79
N GLY A 75 1.33 24.22 2.60
CA GLY A 75 1.47 23.29 1.49
C GLY A 75 2.52 22.18 1.72
N PRO A 76 2.70 21.29 0.72
CA PRO A 76 3.52 20.10 0.85
C PRO A 76 5.02 20.41 1.03
N SER A 77 5.49 21.60 0.65
CA SER A 77 6.88 22.03 0.88
C SER A 77 7.13 22.50 2.31
N ASN A 78 6.08 22.92 3.03
CA ASN A 78 6.14 23.42 4.40
C ASN A 78 5.04 22.78 5.24
N GLU A 79 5.16 21.47 5.46
CA GLU A 79 4.11 20.61 6.03
C GLU A 79 3.63 21.06 7.42
N GLY A 80 4.50 21.69 8.21
CA GLY A 80 4.19 22.21 9.54
C GLY A 80 3.76 23.68 9.57
N LEU A 81 3.72 24.39 8.43
CA LEU A 81 3.46 25.83 8.41
C LEU A 81 1.95 26.10 8.31
N CYS A 82 1.41 26.89 9.22
CA CYS A 82 0.05 27.41 9.16
C CYS A 82 0.05 28.93 9.17
N THR A 83 -0.74 29.55 8.29
CA THR A 83 -0.94 31.00 8.27
C THR A 83 -2.40 31.31 8.61
N CYS A 84 -2.64 32.02 9.71
CA CYS A 84 -3.99 32.35 10.17
C CYS A 84 -4.19 33.86 10.31
N THR A 85 -5.43 34.33 10.11
CA THR A 85 -5.81 35.76 10.18
C THR A 85 -6.41 36.20 11.53
N HIS A 86 -6.44 35.30 12.51
CA HIS A 86 -7.07 35.53 13.82
C HIS A 86 -6.18 34.99 14.95
N LEU A 87 -6.57 35.24 16.20
CA LEU A 87 -5.92 34.70 17.40
C LEU A 87 -6.84 33.67 18.05
N SER A 88 -6.41 32.41 18.12
CA SER A 88 -7.16 31.34 18.78
C SER A 88 -6.20 30.23 19.26
N ALA A 89 -6.76 29.13 19.75
CA ALA A 89 -6.08 27.86 19.94
C ALA A 89 -6.08 27.07 18.63
N PHE A 90 -4.88 26.75 18.13
CA PHE A 90 -4.63 26.16 16.82
C PHE A 90 -4.06 24.75 16.93
N SER A 91 -4.36 23.89 15.96
CA SER A 91 -3.72 22.59 15.79
C SER A 91 -3.73 22.16 14.32
N ILE A 92 -2.89 21.20 13.96
CA ILE A 92 -2.89 20.56 12.64
C ILE A 92 -3.64 19.24 12.72
N LEU A 93 -4.66 19.09 11.88
CA LEU A 93 -5.31 17.82 11.58
C LEU A 93 -4.73 17.22 10.29
N ILE A 94 -4.54 15.91 10.28
CA ILE A 94 -4.16 15.12 9.11
C ILE A 94 -5.38 14.31 8.65
N SER A 95 -5.62 14.27 7.33
CA SER A 95 -6.65 13.38 6.79
C SER A 95 -6.22 11.91 6.98
N SER A 96 -7.10 11.09 7.53
CA SER A 96 -6.91 9.64 7.62
C SER A 96 -7.01 8.96 6.24
N HIS A 97 -7.59 9.65 5.25
CA HIS A 97 -7.76 9.12 3.90
C HIS A 97 -6.86 9.86 2.90
N PRO A 98 -6.16 9.12 2.03
CA PRO A 98 -5.41 9.73 0.95
C PRO A 98 -6.36 10.42 -0.03
N ILE A 99 -5.90 11.53 -0.60
CA ILE A 99 -6.58 12.29 -1.64
C ILE A 99 -6.78 11.34 -2.82
N LYS A 100 -8.04 11.08 -3.15
CA LYS A 100 -8.39 10.25 -4.31
C LYS A 100 -8.16 11.06 -5.57
N VAL A 101 -7.17 10.64 -6.37
CA VAL A 101 -6.96 11.15 -7.72
C VAL A 101 -7.76 10.26 -8.69
N PRO A 102 -8.94 10.69 -9.16
CA PRO A 102 -9.85 9.81 -9.92
C PRO A 102 -9.21 9.27 -11.20
N ALA A 103 -8.37 10.07 -11.87
CA ALA A 103 -7.67 9.64 -13.08
C ALA A 103 -6.75 8.42 -12.85
N LEU A 104 -6.14 8.30 -11.66
CA LEU A 104 -5.22 7.21 -11.38
C LEU A 104 -5.96 5.89 -11.11
N ASP A 105 -7.11 5.98 -10.43
CA ASP A 105 -7.94 4.82 -10.11
C ASP A 105 -8.54 4.19 -11.38
N GLU A 106 -9.05 5.03 -12.28
CA GLU A 106 -9.58 4.61 -13.59
C GLU A 106 -8.53 3.90 -14.45
N ILE A 107 -7.32 4.47 -14.55
CA ILE A 107 -6.22 3.86 -15.33
C ILE A 107 -5.83 2.50 -14.73
N THR A 108 -5.72 2.40 -13.42
CA THR A 108 -5.37 1.12 -12.77
C THR A 108 -6.44 0.07 -12.96
N THR A 109 -7.72 0.44 -12.89
CA THR A 109 -8.84 -0.50 -13.09
C THR A 109 -8.88 -1.03 -14.51
N ILE A 110 -8.72 -0.16 -15.52
CA ILE A 110 -8.70 -0.55 -16.93
C ILE A 110 -7.47 -1.43 -17.23
N GLY A 111 -6.28 -1.01 -16.78
CA GLY A 111 -5.04 -1.75 -16.99
C GLY A 111 -5.06 -3.14 -16.36
N LEU A 112 -5.67 -3.24 -15.18
CA LEU A 112 -5.84 -4.50 -14.47
C LEU A 112 -6.84 -5.43 -15.19
N GLY A 113 -7.95 -4.89 -15.69
CA GLY A 113 -8.91 -5.64 -16.49
C GLY A 113 -8.28 -6.25 -17.75
N ILE A 114 -7.51 -5.46 -18.50
CA ILE A 114 -6.77 -5.95 -19.68
C ILE A 114 -5.77 -7.04 -19.30
N SER A 115 -5.07 -6.87 -18.17
CA SER A 115 -4.10 -7.85 -17.68
C SER A 115 -4.76 -9.17 -17.29
N VAL A 116 -5.93 -9.13 -16.66
CA VAL A 116 -6.70 -10.34 -16.31
C VAL A 116 -7.12 -11.09 -17.57
N VAL A 117 -7.67 -10.38 -18.57
CA VAL A 117 -8.11 -11.00 -19.83
C VAL A 117 -6.94 -11.65 -20.56
N SER A 118 -5.78 -10.97 -20.65
CA SER A 118 -4.61 -11.53 -21.32
C SER A 118 -4.06 -12.76 -20.59
N LEU A 119 -4.03 -12.76 -19.25
CA LEU A 119 -3.60 -13.92 -18.45
C LEU A 119 -4.52 -15.13 -18.65
N VAL A 120 -5.84 -14.92 -18.72
CA VAL A 120 -6.80 -15.99 -18.99
C VAL A 120 -6.57 -16.58 -20.39
N ILE A 121 -6.37 -15.72 -21.40
CA ILE A 121 -6.06 -16.18 -22.75
C ILE A 121 -4.75 -16.98 -22.76
N CYS A 122 -3.70 -16.51 -22.08
CA CYS A 122 -2.44 -17.23 -21.94
C CYS A 122 -2.63 -18.62 -21.31
N LEU A 123 -3.40 -18.72 -20.22
CA LEU A 123 -3.71 -20.00 -19.59
C LEU A 123 -4.44 -20.96 -20.53
N VAL A 124 -5.41 -20.47 -21.30
CA VAL A 124 -6.14 -21.28 -22.29
C VAL A 124 -5.19 -21.81 -23.37
N ILE A 125 -4.32 -20.95 -23.91
CA ILE A 125 -3.33 -21.35 -24.92
C ILE A 125 -2.38 -22.41 -24.35
N GLU A 126 -1.86 -22.18 -23.15
CA GLU A 126 -0.97 -23.12 -22.46
C GLU A 126 -1.63 -24.48 -22.25
N LEU A 127 -2.90 -24.52 -21.85
CA LEU A 127 -3.65 -25.77 -21.67
C LEU A 127 -3.91 -26.53 -22.99
N ILE A 128 -4.22 -25.82 -24.07
CA ILE A 128 -4.43 -26.43 -25.39
C ILE A 128 -3.11 -27.04 -25.89
N VAL A 129 -2.03 -26.25 -25.85
CA VAL A 129 -0.71 -26.65 -26.33
C VAL A 129 -0.08 -27.73 -25.46
N TRP A 130 -0.50 -27.84 -24.20
CA TRP A 130 -0.02 -28.85 -23.24
C TRP A 130 -0.16 -30.28 -23.79
N SER A 131 -1.31 -30.61 -24.38
CA SER A 131 -1.57 -31.97 -24.87
C SER A 131 -0.68 -32.32 -26.08
N ASP A 132 -0.37 -31.34 -26.92
CA ASP A 132 0.29 -31.58 -28.21
C ASP A 132 1.82 -31.51 -28.15
N VAL A 133 2.37 -30.70 -27.22
CA VAL A 133 3.80 -30.30 -27.23
C VAL A 133 4.60 -30.83 -26.04
N VAL A 134 3.94 -31.37 -25.00
CA VAL A 134 4.62 -31.97 -23.83
C VAL A 134 5.16 -33.35 -24.19
N LYS A 135 6.21 -33.35 -25.03
CA LYS A 135 6.94 -34.54 -25.44
C LYS A 135 8.28 -34.69 -24.70
N THR A 136 8.77 -33.62 -24.07
CA THR A 136 10.07 -33.60 -23.38
C THR A 136 9.99 -32.94 -21.99
N ASN A 137 10.90 -33.33 -21.10
CA ASN A 137 10.86 -32.95 -19.67
C ASN A 137 11.07 -31.45 -19.44
N THR A 138 11.93 -30.81 -20.24
CA THR A 138 12.22 -29.37 -20.13
C THR A 138 11.03 -28.52 -20.56
N LEU A 139 10.32 -28.98 -21.60
CA LEU A 139 9.07 -28.39 -22.04
C LEU A 139 8.00 -28.50 -20.95
N TYR A 140 7.82 -29.68 -20.33
CA TYR A 140 6.86 -29.86 -19.23
C TYR A 140 7.08 -28.87 -18.06
N LEU A 141 8.33 -28.72 -17.62
CA LEU A 141 8.68 -27.79 -16.55
C LEU A 141 8.44 -26.33 -16.91
N ARG A 142 8.79 -25.94 -18.15
CA ARG A 142 8.54 -24.60 -18.66
C ARG A 142 7.05 -24.27 -18.70
N HIS A 143 6.25 -25.18 -19.25
CA HIS A 143 4.79 -25.03 -19.33
C HIS A 143 4.16 -25.01 -17.92
N THR A 144 4.60 -25.88 -17.02
CA THR A 144 4.15 -25.89 -15.61
C THR A 144 4.49 -24.58 -14.89
N ALA A 145 5.72 -24.07 -15.06
CA ALA A 145 6.13 -22.80 -14.48
C ALA A 145 5.31 -21.63 -15.04
N HIS A 146 5.07 -21.61 -16.35
CA HIS A 146 4.28 -20.54 -16.99
C HIS A 146 2.82 -20.55 -16.52
N VAL A 147 2.22 -21.73 -16.38
CA VAL A 147 0.87 -21.89 -15.80
C VAL A 147 0.83 -21.43 -14.34
N ASN A 148 1.80 -21.82 -13.51
CA ASN A 148 1.85 -21.39 -12.10
C ASN A 148 2.04 -19.87 -11.97
N ILE A 149 2.92 -19.27 -12.79
CA ILE A 149 3.10 -17.81 -12.86
C ILE A 149 1.78 -17.13 -13.23
N ALA A 150 1.15 -17.57 -14.32
CA ALA A 150 -0.09 -16.95 -14.79
C ALA A 150 -1.23 -17.11 -13.77
N LEU A 151 -1.33 -18.26 -13.11
CA LEU A 151 -2.31 -18.50 -12.04
C LEU A 151 -2.08 -17.58 -10.84
N CYS A 152 -0.83 -17.46 -10.37
CA CYS A 152 -0.50 -16.58 -9.24
C CYS A 152 -0.76 -15.10 -9.58
N LEU A 153 -0.45 -14.65 -10.79
CA LEU A 153 -0.80 -13.30 -11.24
C LEU A 153 -2.31 -13.10 -11.32
N LEU A 154 -3.05 -14.08 -11.83
CA LEU A 154 -4.50 -14.01 -11.92
C LEU A 154 -5.13 -13.86 -10.53
N VAL A 155 -4.68 -14.66 -9.56
CA VAL A 155 -5.12 -14.57 -8.16
C VAL A 155 -4.75 -13.20 -7.57
N ALA A 156 -3.52 -12.73 -7.77
CA ALA A 156 -3.09 -11.43 -7.27
C ALA A 156 -3.93 -10.27 -7.83
N ASN A 157 -4.23 -10.30 -9.14
CA ASN A 157 -5.05 -9.30 -9.81
C ASN A 157 -6.51 -9.36 -9.33
N ALA A 158 -7.07 -10.55 -9.13
CA ALA A 158 -8.41 -10.71 -8.55
C ALA A 158 -8.48 -10.18 -7.12
N CYS A 159 -7.48 -10.46 -6.28
CA CYS A 159 -7.38 -9.91 -4.93
C CYS A 159 -7.19 -8.39 -4.92
N PHE A 160 -6.54 -7.82 -5.93
CA PHE A 160 -6.42 -6.38 -6.07
C PHE A 160 -7.77 -5.74 -6.40
N LEU A 161 -8.52 -6.29 -7.37
CA LEU A 161 -9.88 -5.85 -7.70
C LEU A 161 -10.84 -5.99 -6.52
N ALA A 162 -10.77 -7.09 -5.78
CA ALA A 162 -11.60 -7.28 -4.58
C ALA A 162 -11.28 -6.23 -3.50
N SER A 163 -10.02 -5.79 -3.42
CA SER A 163 -9.57 -4.79 -2.45
C SER A 163 -9.85 -3.35 -2.87
N SER A 164 -10.13 -3.06 -4.15
CA SER A 164 -10.38 -1.69 -4.62
C SER A 164 -11.78 -1.18 -4.27
N ASN A 165 -12.75 -2.08 -4.04
CA ASN A 165 -14.09 -1.72 -3.58
C ASN A 165 -14.36 -2.17 -2.13
N PRO A 166 -13.94 -1.40 -1.12
CA PRO A 166 -14.06 -1.79 0.29
C PRO A 166 -15.49 -1.71 0.85
N GLN A 167 -16.50 -1.28 0.07
CA GLN A 167 -17.85 -1.00 0.59
C GLN A 167 -18.63 -2.24 1.09
N GLY A 168 -18.07 -3.45 1.00
CA GLY A 168 -18.70 -4.68 1.49
C GLY A 168 -17.75 -5.77 1.98
N LEU A 169 -16.45 -5.51 2.15
CA LEU A 169 -15.49 -6.53 2.59
C LEU A 169 -15.18 -6.41 4.09
N SER A 170 -15.25 -7.54 4.79
CA SER A 170 -14.77 -7.63 6.18
C SER A 170 -13.27 -7.34 6.25
N GLU A 171 -12.82 -6.74 7.36
CA GLU A 171 -11.42 -6.46 7.68
C GLU A 171 -10.51 -7.69 7.46
N ILE A 172 -11.03 -8.88 7.79
CA ILE A 172 -10.36 -10.18 7.60
C ILE A 172 -10.05 -10.43 6.12
N TRP A 173 -10.97 -10.09 5.22
CA TRP A 173 -10.77 -10.26 3.78
C TRP A 173 -9.77 -9.27 3.20
N CYS A 174 -9.77 -8.02 3.69
CA CYS A 174 -8.78 -7.01 3.28
C CYS A 174 -7.36 -7.47 3.64
N LYS A 175 -7.17 -7.87 4.89
CA LYS A 175 -5.88 -8.38 5.40
C LYS A 175 -5.44 -9.65 4.66
N THR A 176 -6.35 -10.60 4.47
CA THR A 176 -6.06 -11.84 3.73
C THR A 176 -5.66 -11.53 2.29
N SER A 177 -6.34 -10.60 1.62
CA SER A 177 -6.04 -10.19 0.24
C SER A 177 -4.65 -9.57 0.12
N VAL A 178 -4.23 -8.77 1.10
CA VAL A 178 -2.88 -8.18 1.12
C VAL A 178 -1.82 -9.26 1.26
N VAL A 179 -1.98 -10.18 2.22
CA VAL A 179 -1.04 -11.29 2.43
C VAL A 179 -0.99 -12.21 1.22
N LEU A 180 -2.15 -12.52 0.63
CA LEU A 180 -2.24 -13.39 -0.54
C LEU A 180 -1.57 -12.77 -1.76
N LYS A 181 -1.78 -11.47 -2.03
CA LYS A 181 -1.05 -10.75 -3.08
C LYS A 181 0.45 -10.84 -2.88
N HIS A 182 0.93 -10.61 -1.65
CA HIS A 182 2.35 -10.67 -1.34
C HIS A 182 2.95 -12.06 -1.62
N PHE A 183 2.25 -13.12 -1.21
CA PHE A 183 2.64 -14.49 -1.52
C PHE A 183 2.68 -14.76 -3.02
N CYS A 184 1.63 -14.40 -3.76
CA CYS A 184 1.54 -14.64 -5.20
C CYS A 184 2.65 -13.94 -6.00
N TYR A 185 3.02 -12.71 -5.64
CA TYR A 185 4.12 -11.99 -6.31
C TYR A 185 5.49 -12.61 -6.01
N LEU A 186 5.72 -13.08 -4.78
CA LEU A 186 6.94 -13.82 -4.46
C LEU A 186 7.00 -15.14 -5.23
N ASP A 187 5.92 -15.90 -5.24
CA ASP A 187 5.84 -17.16 -6.00
C ASP A 187 6.16 -16.94 -7.48
N MET A 188 5.57 -15.93 -8.13
CA MET A 188 5.91 -15.52 -9.50
C MET A 188 7.42 -15.33 -9.67
N PHE A 189 8.06 -14.58 -8.78
CA PHE A 189 9.48 -14.28 -8.87
C PHE A 189 10.34 -15.56 -8.80
N PHE A 190 10.04 -16.45 -7.85
CA PHE A 190 10.79 -17.71 -7.71
C PHE A 190 10.54 -18.68 -8.87
N TRP A 191 9.32 -18.72 -9.43
CA TRP A 191 9.05 -19.51 -10.65
C TRP A 191 9.78 -18.96 -11.88
N MET A 192 9.87 -17.64 -12.03
CA MET A 192 10.69 -17.03 -13.09
C MET A 192 12.18 -17.32 -12.89
N LEU A 193 12.67 -17.31 -11.66
CA LEU A 193 14.05 -17.70 -11.34
C LEU A 193 14.30 -19.16 -11.70
N CYS A 194 13.39 -20.08 -11.36
CA CYS A 194 13.49 -21.49 -11.73
C CYS A 194 13.51 -21.67 -13.25
N LEU A 195 12.69 -20.92 -13.99
CA LEU A 195 12.70 -20.93 -15.45
C LEU A 195 14.04 -20.43 -16.01
N SER A 196 14.57 -19.34 -15.47
CA SER A 196 15.88 -18.78 -15.86
C SER A 196 17.03 -19.77 -15.62
N ILE A 197 17.05 -20.43 -14.46
CA ILE A 197 18.04 -21.48 -14.14
C ILE A 197 17.90 -22.66 -15.11
N THR A 198 16.67 -23.04 -15.48
CA THR A 198 16.41 -24.11 -16.45
C THR A 198 17.01 -23.77 -17.82
N LEU A 199 16.78 -22.54 -18.30
CA LEU A 199 17.31 -22.06 -19.58
C LEU A 199 18.84 -21.98 -19.57
N LEU A 200 19.42 -21.48 -18.48
CA LEU A 200 20.88 -21.41 -18.31
C LEU A 200 21.50 -22.81 -18.29
N HIS A 201 20.92 -23.74 -17.54
CA HIS A 201 21.41 -25.12 -17.49
C HIS A 201 21.34 -25.79 -18.87
N GLN A 202 20.27 -25.57 -19.63
CA GLN A 202 20.15 -26.10 -20.99
C GLN A 202 21.20 -25.50 -21.94
N ALA A 203 21.53 -24.21 -21.80
CA ALA A 203 22.54 -23.55 -22.61
C ALA A 203 23.96 -24.04 -22.31
N VAL A 204 24.28 -24.32 -21.04
CA VAL A 204 25.62 -24.72 -20.60
C VAL A 204 25.83 -26.23 -20.67
N PHE A 205 24.85 -27.03 -20.28
CA PHE A 205 24.96 -28.48 -20.13
C PHE A 205 24.07 -29.22 -21.14
N LEU A 206 24.43 -29.13 -22.41
CA LEU A 206 23.71 -29.76 -23.53
C LEU A 206 23.63 -31.30 -23.43
N PHE A 207 24.56 -31.94 -22.70
CA PHE A 207 24.67 -33.41 -22.61
C PHE A 207 24.34 -34.01 -21.23
N HIS A 208 24.10 -33.19 -20.20
CA HIS A 208 23.89 -33.69 -18.85
C HIS A 208 22.42 -34.03 -18.59
N LYS A 209 22.07 -35.33 -18.64
CA LYS A 209 20.73 -35.82 -18.31
C LYS A 209 20.52 -35.90 -16.80
N VAL A 210 20.02 -34.82 -16.20
CA VAL A 210 19.63 -34.78 -14.79
C VAL A 210 18.37 -35.63 -14.55
N SER A 211 18.28 -36.29 -13.38
CA SER A 211 17.13 -37.14 -13.02
C SER A 211 15.82 -36.35 -12.94
N LYS A 212 14.83 -36.80 -13.71
CA LYS A 212 13.52 -36.14 -13.96
C LYS A 212 12.78 -35.72 -12.69
N ARG A 213 12.78 -36.59 -11.67
CA ARG A 213 11.98 -36.43 -10.45
C ARG A 213 12.63 -35.49 -9.44
N ASN A 214 13.95 -35.45 -9.39
CA ASN A 214 14.68 -34.66 -8.41
C ASN A 214 14.69 -33.18 -8.83
N TYR A 215 14.87 -32.90 -10.12
CA TYR A 215 14.87 -31.54 -10.64
C TYR A 215 13.49 -30.87 -10.51
N LEU A 216 12.40 -31.57 -10.83
CA LEU A 216 11.03 -31.08 -10.63
C LEU A 216 10.71 -30.82 -9.15
N ARG A 217 11.09 -31.75 -8.26
CA ARG A 217 10.92 -31.55 -6.80
C ARG A 217 11.70 -30.34 -6.30
N PHE A 218 12.94 -30.17 -6.74
CA PHE A 218 13.76 -29.04 -6.34
C PHE A 218 13.16 -27.71 -6.81
N SER A 219 12.69 -27.65 -8.06
CA SER A 219 12.00 -26.48 -8.62
C SER A 219 10.71 -26.15 -7.87
N LEU A 220 9.90 -27.16 -7.50
CA LEU A 220 8.69 -26.96 -6.70
C LEU A 220 8.99 -26.47 -5.28
N VAL A 221 10.04 -27.00 -4.64
CA VAL A 221 10.47 -26.58 -3.30
C VAL A 221 11.02 -25.15 -3.33
N LEU A 222 11.79 -24.78 -4.35
CA LEU A 222 12.26 -23.40 -4.52
C LEU A 222 11.13 -22.44 -4.87
N GLY A 223 10.25 -22.85 -5.80
CA GLY A 223 9.11 -22.09 -6.27
C GLY A 223 8.16 -21.71 -5.14
N TYR A 224 7.68 -22.69 -4.36
CA TYR A 224 6.68 -22.44 -3.32
C TYR A 224 7.24 -22.34 -1.90
N GLY A 225 8.28 -23.11 -1.59
CA GLY A 225 8.78 -23.24 -0.21
C GLY A 225 9.44 -21.96 0.30
N PHE A 226 10.29 -21.34 -0.51
CA PHE A 226 10.95 -20.07 -0.12
C PHE A 226 9.96 -18.91 0.03
N PRO A 227 9.05 -18.65 -0.94
CA PRO A 227 7.99 -17.66 -0.78
C PRO A 227 7.15 -17.87 0.48
N PHE A 228 6.77 -19.11 0.77
CA PHE A 228 5.98 -19.42 1.96
C PHE A 228 6.71 -19.04 3.25
N ILE A 229 8.00 -19.37 3.36
CA ILE A 229 8.83 -19.01 4.53
C ILE A 229 8.94 -17.50 4.67
N ILE A 230 9.19 -16.77 3.58
CA ILE A 230 9.32 -15.30 3.61
C ILE A 230 8.02 -14.65 4.09
N VAL A 231 6.88 -15.07 3.55
CA VAL A 231 5.56 -14.55 3.95
C VAL A 231 5.28 -14.88 5.42
N PHE A 232 5.60 -16.09 5.86
CA PHE A 232 5.42 -16.50 7.24
C PHE A 232 6.25 -15.65 8.22
N VAL A 233 7.54 -15.46 7.92
CA VAL A 233 8.43 -14.59 8.73
C VAL A 233 7.94 -13.15 8.73
N THR A 234 7.49 -12.65 7.58
CA THR A 234 6.98 -11.27 7.44
C THR A 234 5.71 -11.10 8.27
N PHE A 235 4.79 -12.06 8.20
CA PHE A 235 3.54 -12.03 8.95
C PHE A 235 3.77 -12.10 10.48
N LEU A 236 4.71 -12.93 10.92
CA LEU A 236 5.11 -13.02 12.33
C LEU A 236 5.79 -11.74 12.81
N SER A 237 6.73 -11.21 12.04
CA SER A 237 7.48 -9.99 12.40
C SER A 237 6.57 -8.76 12.48
N TYR A 238 5.50 -8.73 11.68
CA TYR A 238 4.54 -7.64 11.66
C TYR A 238 3.38 -7.81 12.66
N ASN A 239 3.50 -8.70 13.65
CA ASN A 239 2.51 -8.96 14.71
C ASN A 239 1.07 -8.99 14.18
N ALA A 240 0.82 -9.82 13.16
CA ALA A 240 -0.51 -9.97 12.57
C ALA A 240 -1.16 -8.65 12.13
N GLY A 241 -0.41 -7.66 11.61
CA GLY A 241 -1.00 -6.40 11.17
C GLY A 241 -1.73 -5.66 12.28
N ALA A 242 -1.21 -5.71 13.52
CA ALA A 242 -1.64 -4.82 14.57
C ALA A 242 -1.41 -3.37 14.10
N ASP A 243 -2.50 -2.60 14.04
CA ASP A 243 -2.49 -1.17 13.78
C ASP A 243 -1.39 -0.53 14.64
N GLY A 244 -0.48 0.17 13.98
CA GLY A 244 0.62 0.87 14.64
C GLY A 244 0.06 1.78 15.73
N GLN A 245 0.38 1.47 16.98
CA GLN A 245 0.18 2.35 18.14
C GLN A 245 0.83 3.72 17.90
#